data_AF-R5BQ91-F1
#
_entry.id   AF-R5BQ91-F1
#
_cell.length_a   1.000
_cell.length_b   1.000
_cell.length_c   1.000
_cell.angle_alpha   90.00
_cell.angle_beta   90.00
_cell.angle_gamma   90.00
#
_symmetry.space_group_name_H-M   'P 1'
#
loop_
_entity.id
_entity.type
_entity.pdbx_description
1 polymer ?
#
loop_
_entity_poly.entity_id
_entity_poly.type
_entity_poly.pdbx_seq_one_letter_code
_entity_poly.pdbx_strand_id
1 'polypeptide(L)'
;MDNKILKDIVAGLADEVKNEAVKAVKEFDDTKLRLMVSSEIDLLVKPLNDEIKTTSSLWVKIRNRIYIAVLNHSVDLVLNKLKQSILKL
;
A
#
# COMPACT_ATOMS: atom_id res chain seq x y z
N MET A 1 37.15 30.31 -6.87
CA MET A 1 36.56 29.05 -6.38
C MET A 1 35.42 28.72 -7.33
N ASP A 2 35.64 27.76 -8.21
CA ASP A 2 34.84 27.59 -9.42
C ASP A 2 33.40 27.18 -9.09
N ASN A 3 32.45 27.89 -9.71
CA ASN A 3 31.00 27.63 -9.64
C ASN A 3 30.66 26.16 -9.98
N LYS A 4 31.55 25.46 -10.69
CA LYS A 4 31.47 24.03 -10.98
C LYS A 4 31.57 23.15 -9.72
N ILE A 5 32.53 23.43 -8.83
CA ILE A 5 32.71 22.65 -7.59
C ILE A 5 31.48 22.80 -6.69
N LEU A 6 30.93 24.02 -6.58
CA LEU A 6 29.70 24.28 -5.82
C LEU A 6 28.50 23.54 -6.41
N LYS A 7 28.34 23.51 -7.75
CA LYS A 7 27.26 22.76 -8.41
C LYS A 7 27.39 21.25 -8.20
N ASP A 8 28.60 20.70 -8.29
CA ASP A 8 28.85 19.27 -8.12
C ASP A 8 28.58 18.84 -6.66
N ILE A 9 28.92 19.69 -5.67
CA ILE A 9 28.58 19.46 -4.26
C ILE A 9 27.06 19.50 -4.04
N VAL A 10 26.36 20.48 -4.62
CA VAL A 10 24.89 20.59 -4.50
C VAL A 10 24.18 19.39 -5.14
N ALA A 11 24.66 18.92 -6.31
CA ALA A 11 24.11 17.74 -6.97
C ALA A 11 24.34 16.46 -6.12
N GLY A 12 25.55 16.27 -5.59
CA GLY A 12 25.86 15.12 -4.72
C GLY A 12 24.99 15.09 -3.45
N LEU A 13 24.79 16.23 -2.80
CA LEU A 13 23.89 16.34 -1.64
C LEU A 13 22.43 16.05 -2.00
N ALA A 14 21.96 16.49 -3.17
CA ALA A 14 20.60 16.21 -3.63
C ALA A 14 20.38 14.71 -3.91
N ASP A 15 21.37 14.05 -4.51
CA ASP A 15 21.34 12.60 -4.77
C ASP A 15 21.41 11.80 -3.46
N GLU A 16 22.17 12.25 -2.48
CA GLU A 16 22.29 11.59 -1.17
C GLU A 16 20.97 11.68 -0.37
N VAL A 17 20.36 12.88 -0.29
CA VAL A 17 19.04 13.08 0.33
C VAL A 17 17.97 12.24 -0.37
N LYS A 18 18.00 12.17 -1.71
CA LYS A 18 17.09 11.32 -2.48
C LYS A 18 17.29 9.85 -2.14
N ASN A 19 18.53 9.38 -2.10
CA ASN A 19 18.84 7.98 -1.78
C ASN A 19 18.43 7.60 -0.36
N GLU A 20 18.61 8.50 0.61
CA GLU A 20 18.15 8.30 1.99
C GLU A 20 16.63 8.27 2.10
N ALA A 21 15.92 9.17 1.41
CA ALA A 21 14.48 9.16 1.32
C ALA A 21 13.95 7.86 0.67
N VAL A 22 14.58 7.42 -0.43
CA VAL A 22 14.26 6.14 -1.08
C VAL A 22 14.56 4.96 -0.15
N LYS A 23 15.60 5.02 0.68
CA LYS A 23 15.91 3.98 1.68
C LYS A 23 14.84 3.90 2.77
N ALA A 24 14.51 5.04 3.40
CA ALA A 24 13.47 5.11 4.44
C ALA A 24 12.09 4.68 3.91
N VAL A 25 11.84 4.93 2.62
CA VAL A 25 10.64 4.48 1.93
C VAL A 25 10.70 2.98 1.57
N LYS A 26 11.86 2.45 1.19
CA LYS A 26 12.09 0.99 1.02
C LYS A 26 12.07 0.23 2.34
N GLU A 27 12.34 0.89 3.47
CA GLU A 27 12.19 0.34 4.82
C GLU A 27 10.72 0.11 5.21
N PHE A 28 9.76 0.73 4.52
CA PHE A 28 8.41 0.17 4.40
C PHE A 28 8.48 -1.06 3.49
N ASP A 29 8.97 -2.18 4.05
CA ASP A 29 8.98 -3.47 3.39
C ASP A 29 7.58 -3.76 2.81
N ASP A 30 7.53 -4.30 1.60
CA ASP A 30 6.32 -4.76 0.92
C ASP A 30 5.43 -5.59 1.84
N THR A 31 6.05 -6.40 2.71
CA THR A 31 5.39 -7.19 3.75
C THR A 31 4.62 -6.30 4.73
N LYS A 32 5.24 -5.24 5.23
CA LYS A 32 4.66 -4.31 6.19
C LYS A 32 3.52 -3.52 5.57
N LEU A 33 3.70 -3.01 4.34
CA LEU A 33 2.64 -2.34 3.59
C LEU A 33 1.45 -3.27 3.36
N ARG A 34 1.71 -4.51 2.98
CA ARG A 34 0.66 -5.52 2.79
C ARG A 34 -0.10 -5.80 4.07
N LEU A 35 0.60 -5.97 5.20
CA LEU A 35 -0.04 -6.18 6.49
C LEU A 35 -0.95 -5.01 6.89
N MET A 36 -0.51 -3.77 6.67
CA MET A 36 -1.31 -2.58 6.97
C MET A 36 -2.56 -2.49 6.08
N VAL A 37 -2.42 -2.69 4.77
CA VAL A 37 -3.57 -2.64 3.85
C VAL A 37 -4.53 -3.79 4.15
N SER A 38 -4.02 -4.99 4.42
CA SER A 38 -4.85 -6.14 4.80
C SER A 38 -5.58 -5.93 6.12
N SER A 39 -4.96 -5.31 7.13
CA SER A 39 -5.64 -5.06 8.42
C SER A 39 -6.83 -4.11 8.27
N GLU A 40 -6.70 -3.07 7.43
CA GLU A 40 -7.80 -2.14 7.16
C GLU A 40 -8.93 -2.81 6.36
N ILE A 41 -8.59 -3.64 5.36
CA ILE A 41 -9.57 -4.40 4.60
C ILE A 41 -10.29 -5.44 5.48
N ASP A 42 -9.60 -6.05 6.44
CA ASP A 42 -10.19 -7.01 7.39
C ASP A 42 -11.29 -6.39 8.25
N LEU A 43 -11.20 -5.10 8.58
CA LEU A 43 -12.26 -4.37 9.29
C LEU A 43 -13.57 -4.34 8.49
N LEU A 44 -13.49 -4.37 7.16
CA LEU A 44 -14.63 -4.43 6.25
C LEU A 44 -15.09 -5.87 5.99
N VAL A 45 -14.16 -6.81 5.88
CA VAL A 45 -14.44 -8.21 5.56
C VAL A 45 -15.06 -8.96 6.74
N LYS A 46 -14.64 -8.66 7.97
CA LYS A 46 -15.11 -9.34 9.18
C LYS A 46 -16.64 -9.26 9.37
N PRO A 47 -17.30 -8.08 9.36
CA PRO A 47 -18.75 -8.02 9.52
C PRO A 47 -19.50 -8.74 8.38
N LEU A 48 -18.96 -8.73 7.15
CA LEU A 48 -19.57 -9.44 6.01
C LEU A 48 -19.53 -10.97 6.21
N ASN A 49 -18.42 -11.49 6.74
CA ASN A 49 -18.27 -12.89 7.11
C ASN A 49 -19.20 -13.29 8.26
N ASP A 50 -19.34 -12.44 9.27
CA ASP A 50 -20.23 -12.70 10.40
C ASP A 50 -21.70 -12.71 9.95
N GLU A 51 -22.10 -11.80 9.06
CA GLU A 51 -23.43 -11.80 8.46
C GLU A 51 -23.69 -13.06 7.61
N ILE A 52 -22.70 -13.54 6.84
CA ILE A 52 -22.81 -14.81 6.07
C ILE A 52 -23.09 -16.00 6.99
N LYS A 53 -22.44 -16.06 8.16
CA LYS A 53 -22.57 -17.17 9.12
C LYS A 53 -23.91 -17.15 9.85
N THR A 54 -24.45 -15.96 10.10
CA THR A 54 -25.63 -15.77 10.96
C THR A 54 -26.93 -15.65 10.18
N THR A 55 -26.90 -15.21 8.93
CA THR A 55 -28.11 -15.02 8.11
C THR A 55 -28.67 -16.31 7.54
N SER A 56 -30.00 -16.40 7.42
CA SER A 56 -30.70 -17.45 6.66
C SER A 56 -30.85 -17.10 5.17
N SER A 57 -30.73 -15.82 4.80
CA SER A 57 -30.96 -15.35 3.43
C SER A 57 -29.86 -15.77 2.48
N LEU A 58 -30.22 -16.51 1.43
CA LEU A 58 -29.29 -16.92 0.36
C LEU A 58 -28.74 -15.72 -0.41
N TRP A 59 -29.58 -14.72 -0.71
CA TRP A 59 -29.15 -13.52 -1.41
C TRP A 59 -28.09 -12.74 -0.63
N VAL A 60 -28.28 -12.58 0.69
CA VAL A 60 -27.30 -11.92 1.56
C VAL A 60 -25.96 -12.67 1.54
N LYS A 61 -25.99 -14.00 1.60
CA LYS A 61 -24.78 -14.82 1.51
C LYS A 61 -24.04 -14.62 0.17
N ILE A 62 -24.77 -14.58 -0.94
CA ILE A 62 -24.19 -14.40 -2.27
C ILE A 62 -23.57 -13.01 -2.38
N ARG A 63 -24.33 -11.95 -2.07
CA ARG A 63 -23.87 -10.56 -2.14
C ARG A 63 -22.61 -10.34 -1.29
N ASN A 64 -22.62 -10.81 -0.05
CA ASN A 64 -21.49 -10.60 0.86
C ASN A 64 -20.22 -11.33 0.39
N ARG A 65 -20.35 -12.53 -0.21
CA ARG A 65 -19.21 -13.21 -0.83
C ARG A 65 -18.62 -12.44 -2.00
N ILE A 66 -19.47 -11.81 -2.83
CA ILE A 66 -19.03 -10.94 -3.93
C ILE A 66 -18.26 -9.74 -3.37
N TYR A 67 -18.78 -9.07 -2.34
CA TYR A 67 -18.10 -7.95 -1.71
C TYR A 67 -16.74 -8.34 -1.13
N ILE A 68 -16.65 -9.47 -0.42
CA ILE A 68 -15.38 -9.96 0.14
C ILE A 68 -14.37 -10.24 -0.98
N ALA A 69 -14.78 -10.86 -2.09
CA ALA A 69 -13.90 -11.12 -3.22
C ALA A 69 -13.32 -9.83 -3.82
N VAL A 70 -14.16 -8.80 -4.02
CA VAL A 70 -13.72 -7.49 -4.53
C VAL A 70 -12.78 -6.80 -3.54
N LEU A 71 -13.11 -6.82 -2.24
CA LEU A 71 -12.30 -6.19 -1.20
C LEU A 71 -10.91 -6.83 -1.10
N ASN A 72 -10.83 -8.17 -1.10
CA ASN A 72 -9.56 -8.88 -1.06
C ASN A 72 -8.70 -8.61 -2.30
N HIS A 73 -9.31 -8.55 -3.49
CA HIS A 73 -8.60 -8.19 -4.72
C HIS A 73 -8.11 -6.73 -4.70
N SER A 74 -8.78 -5.85 -3.96
CA SER A 74 -8.38 -4.44 -3.86
C SER A 74 -7.06 -4.23 -3.09
N VAL A 75 -6.67 -5.16 -2.22
CA VAL A 75 -5.37 -5.13 -1.50
C VAL A 75 -4.21 -5.03 -2.48
N ASP A 76 -4.17 -5.90 -3.50
CA ASP A 76 -3.08 -5.93 -4.46
C ASP A 76 -3.06 -4.69 -5.34
N LEU A 77 -4.25 -4.16 -5.71
CA LEU A 77 -4.37 -2.91 -6.47
C LEU A 77 -3.85 -1.71 -5.68
N VAL A 78 -4.20 -1.61 -4.40
CA VAL A 78 -3.74 -0.54 -3.51
C VAL A 78 -2.23 -0.65 -3.29
N LEU A 79 -1.70 -1.85 -3.04
CA LEU A 79 -0.26 -2.06 -2.88
C LEU A 79 0.51 -1.67 -4.13
N ASN A 80 0.06 -2.10 -5.30
CA ASN A 80 0.71 -1.74 -6.56
C ASN A 80 0.69 -0.23 -6.78
N LYS A 81 -0.42 0.45 -6.48
CA LYS A 81 -0.52 1.90 -6.59
C LYS A 81 0.38 2.63 -5.60
N LEU A 82 0.46 2.16 -4.35
CA LEU A 82 1.36 2.71 -3.33
C LEU A 82 2.81 2.56 -3.75
N LYS A 83 3.24 1.35 -4.17
CA LYS A 83 4.59 1.09 -4.69
C LYS A 83 4.94 1.99 -5.87
N GLN A 84 4.02 2.17 -6.82
CA GLN A 84 4.25 3.07 -7.96
C GLN A 84 4.40 4.52 -7.53
N SER A 85 3.62 5.01 -6.58
CA SER A 85 3.75 6.38 -6.07
C SER A 85 5.05 6.58 -5.29
N ILE A 86 5.46 5.56 -4.53
CA ILE A 86 6.66 5.53 -3.69
C ILE A 86 7.94 5.43 -4.53
N LEU A 87 7.98 4.55 -5.53
CA LEU A 87 9.16 4.33 -6.39
C LEU A 87 9.32 5.37 -7.50
N LYS A 88 8.30 6.23 -7.72
CA LYS A 88 8.39 7.40 -8.61
C LYS A 88 8.98 8.64 -7.93
N LEU A 89 9.22 8.60 -6.61
CA LEU A 89 10.01 9.60 -5.88
C LEU A 89 11.51 9.34 -6.08
#